data_AF-C7H757-F1
#
_entry.id   AF-C7H757-F1
#
_cell.length_a   1.000
_cell.length_b   1.000
_cell.length_c   1.000
_cell.angle_alpha   90.00
_cell.angle_beta   90.00
_cell.angle_gamma   90.00
#
_symmetry.space_group_name_H-M   'P 1'
#
loop_
_entity.id
_entity.type
_entity.pdbx_description
1 polymer ?
#
loop_
_entity_poly.entity_id
_entity_poly.type
_entity_poly.pdbx_seq_one_letter_code
_entity_poly.pdbx_strand_id
1 'polypeptide(L)'
;MPARAGAGANIVNEYATKRYRSNLINWGMLPFQLNGAAPFGLGDYILIPHVREALKGDLQNIPAYVLGEEVKPFALYMAPLTSDEREILADGCLINYYKH
;
A
#
# COMPACT_ATOMS: atom_id res chain seq x y z
N MET A 1 15.50 -7.50 -11.42
CA MET A 1 16.08 -6.38 -10.66
C MET A 1 15.03 -5.91 -9.67
N PRO A 2 15.23 -6.00 -8.34
CA PRO A 2 14.27 -5.48 -7.37
C PRO A 2 14.33 -3.95 -7.37
N ALA A 3 13.20 -3.31 -7.03
CA ALA A 3 13.02 -1.87 -7.07
C ALA A 3 14.11 -1.14 -6.25
N ARG A 4 14.99 -0.40 -6.94
CA ARG A 4 16.03 0.46 -6.35
C ARG A 4 15.51 1.86 -5.97
N ALA A 5 14.22 2.12 -6.16
CA ALA A 5 13.57 3.33 -5.67
C ALA A 5 12.87 2.97 -4.36
N GLY A 6 13.13 3.69 -3.26
CA GLY A 6 12.51 3.47 -1.94
C GLY A 6 10.99 3.74 -1.89
N ALA A 7 10.27 3.48 -2.97
CA ALA A 7 8.83 3.56 -3.04
C ALA A 7 8.23 2.34 -2.32
N GLY A 8 7.74 2.54 -1.09
CA GLY A 8 7.12 1.48 -0.28
C GLY A 8 5.63 1.26 -0.56
N ALA A 9 4.97 2.17 -1.29
CA ALA A 9 3.54 2.13 -1.52
C ALA A 9 3.12 2.85 -2.80
N ASN A 10 1.96 2.48 -3.33
CA ASN A 10 1.26 3.15 -4.41
C ASN A 10 -0.18 3.43 -3.96
N ILE A 11 -0.71 4.62 -4.24
CA ILE A 11 -2.09 5.00 -3.91
C ILE A 11 -2.79 5.41 -5.21
N VAL A 12 -3.93 4.79 -5.51
CA VAL A 12 -4.75 5.09 -6.70
C VAL A 12 -6.23 5.08 -6.35
N ASN A 13 -7.09 5.67 -7.19
CA ASN A 13 -8.54 5.48 -7.04
C ASN A 13 -8.96 4.11 -7.58
N GLU A 14 -8.43 3.73 -8.75
CA GLU A 14 -8.72 2.44 -9.37
C GLU A 14 -7.51 1.94 -10.14
N TYR A 15 -7.27 0.62 -10.08
CA TYR A 15 -6.27 -0.04 -10.90
C TYR A 15 -6.87 -0.44 -12.25
N ALA A 16 -6.31 0.09 -13.34
CA ALA A 16 -6.79 -0.21 -14.70
C ALA A 16 -6.73 -1.71 -15.06
N THR A 17 -5.78 -2.47 -14.50
CA THR A 17 -5.70 -3.92 -14.70
C THR A 17 -5.22 -4.66 -13.45
N LYS A 18 -5.68 -5.91 -13.29
CA LYS A 18 -5.20 -6.82 -12.23
C LYS A 18 -3.69 -7.09 -12.32
N ARG A 19 -3.13 -7.08 -13.53
CA ARG A 19 -1.70 -7.36 -13.79
C ARG A 19 -0.79 -6.27 -13.23
N TYR A 20 -1.17 -5.00 -13.36
CA TYR A 20 -0.37 -3.90 -12.82
C TYR A 20 -0.30 -3.95 -11.29
N ARG A 21 -1.44 -4.19 -10.62
CA ARG A 21 -1.50 -4.42 -9.17
C ARG A 21 -0.60 -5.57 -8.72
N SER A 22 -0.64 -6.70 -9.44
CA SER A 22 0.19 -7.87 -9.12
C SER A 22 1.69 -7.56 -9.23
N ASN A 23 2.10 -6.75 -10.22
CA ASN A 23 3.49 -6.32 -10.35
C ASN A 23 3.97 -5.48 -9.16
N LEU A 24 3.13 -4.56 -8.67
CA LEU A 24 3.45 -3.75 -7.48
C LEU A 24 3.69 -4.63 -6.26
N ILE A 25 2.82 -5.60 -6.02
CA ILE A 25 2.95 -6.57 -4.92
C ILE A 25 4.25 -7.36 -5.07
N ASN A 26 4.54 -7.87 -6.27
CA ASN A 26 5.78 -8.61 -6.55
C ASN A 26 7.05 -7.77 -6.30
N TRP A 27 6.96 -6.45 -6.41
CA TRP A 27 8.05 -5.52 -6.10
C TRP A 27 8.15 -5.15 -4.61
N GLY A 28 7.23 -5.62 -3.77
CA GLY A 28 7.16 -5.26 -2.35
C GLY A 28 6.46 -3.93 -2.08
N MET A 29 5.75 -3.37 -3.07
CA MET A 29 4.99 -2.14 -2.91
C MET A 29 3.55 -2.43 -2.47
N LEU A 30 3.07 -1.67 -1.49
CA LEU A 30 1.68 -1.76 -1.00
C LEU A 30 0.71 -1.10 -2.01
N PRO A 31 -0.25 -1.84 -2.58
CA PRO A 31 -1.16 -1.31 -3.59
C PRO A 31 -2.43 -0.72 -2.98
N PHE A 32 -2.30 0.44 -2.32
CA PHE A 32 -3.42 1.12 -1.69
C PHE A 32 -4.38 1.73 -2.71
N GLN A 33 -5.63 1.77 -2.30
CA GLN A 33 -6.72 2.36 -3.04
C GLN A 33 -7.45 3.37 -2.17
N LEU A 34 -7.99 4.41 -2.81
CA LEU A 34 -8.74 5.48 -2.18
C LEU A 34 -10.13 5.55 -2.79
N ASN A 35 -11.16 5.69 -1.95
CA ASN A 35 -12.51 6.00 -2.41
C ASN A 35 -12.69 7.51 -2.51
N GLY A 36 -12.85 8.03 -3.73
CA GLY A 36 -13.18 9.43 -3.98
C GLY A 36 -11.96 10.32 -4.26
N ALA A 37 -12.04 11.59 -3.85
CA ALA A 37 -11.00 12.57 -4.13
C ALA A 37 -9.83 12.45 -3.15
N ALA A 38 -8.60 12.58 -3.65
CA ALA A 38 -7.40 12.60 -2.83
C ALA A 38 -7.40 13.85 -1.93
N PRO A 39 -7.28 13.70 -0.59
CA PRO A 39 -7.17 14.84 0.33
C PRO A 39 -5.74 15.43 0.38
N PHE A 40 -4.86 15.00 -0.53
CA PHE A 40 -3.44 15.36 -0.60
C PHE A 40 -3.03 15.71 -2.04
N GLY A 41 -1.96 16.48 -2.17
CA GLY A 41 -1.34 16.89 -3.42
C GLY A 41 0.15 16.55 -3.50
N LEU A 42 0.80 17.06 -4.54
CA LEU A 42 2.24 16.91 -4.71
C LEU A 42 3.00 17.66 -3.60
N GLY A 43 3.89 16.96 -2.91
CA GLY A 43 4.71 17.52 -1.82
C GLY A 43 4.16 17.25 -0.41
N ASP A 44 2.94 16.73 -0.30
CA ASP A 44 2.37 16.32 0.98
C ASP A 44 3.00 15.02 1.48
N TYR A 45 3.10 14.89 2.80
CA TYR A 45 3.56 13.67 3.45
C TYR A 45 2.36 12.84 3.91
N ILE A 46 2.39 11.55 3.64
CA ILE A 46 1.33 10.61 4.06
C ILE A 46 1.90 9.66 5.10
N LEU A 47 1.25 9.60 6.26
CA LEU A 47 1.54 8.64 7.32
C LEU A 47 0.49 7.53 7.31
N ILE A 48 0.96 6.28 7.23
CA ILE A 48 0.12 5.08 7.36
C ILE A 48 0.69 4.26 8.52
N PRO A 49 0.10 4.34 9.73
CA PRO A 49 0.62 3.61 10.88
C PRO A 49 0.24 2.12 10.80
N HIS A 50 1.04 1.27 11.45
CA HIS A 50 0.70 -0.14 11.70
C HIS A 50 0.32 -0.96 10.45
N VAL A 51 0.99 -0.73 9.32
CA VAL A 51 0.69 -1.41 8.06
C VAL A 51 0.82 -2.94 8.17
N ARG A 52 1.77 -3.43 8.95
CA ARG A 52 1.98 -4.87 9.15
C ARG A 52 0.79 -5.52 9.83
N GLU A 53 0.19 -4.83 10.79
CA GLU A 53 -1.02 -5.24 11.49
C GLU A 53 -2.23 -5.16 10.56
N ALA A 54 -2.34 -4.09 9.76
CA ALA A 54 -3.39 -3.94 8.75
C ALA A 54 -3.38 -5.09 7.73
N LEU A 55 -2.20 -5.55 7.30
CA LEU A 55 -2.05 -6.71 6.39
C LEU A 55 -2.62 -8.02 6.95
N LYS A 56 -2.66 -8.17 8.28
CA LYS A 56 -3.24 -9.33 8.97
C LYS A 56 -4.73 -9.18 9.26
N GLY A 57 -5.24 -7.96 9.21
CA GLY A 57 -6.61 -7.61 9.59
C GLY A 57 -7.48 -7.18 8.42
N ASP A 58 -8.30 -6.17 8.70
CA ASP A 58 -9.22 -5.60 7.72
C ASP A 58 -8.48 -4.67 6.74
N LEU A 59 -8.51 -5.05 5.47
CA LEU A 59 -7.93 -4.26 4.38
C LEU A 59 -8.90 -3.23 3.81
N GLN A 60 -10.16 -3.18 4.26
CA GLN A 60 -11.16 -2.26 3.75
C GLN A 60 -11.12 -0.88 4.41
N ASN A 61 -10.46 -0.75 5.55
CA ASN A 61 -10.37 0.51 6.28
C ASN A 61 -9.01 0.68 6.97
N ILE A 62 -8.02 1.08 6.18
CA ILE A 62 -6.65 1.32 6.63
C ILE A 62 -6.50 2.82 6.92
N PRO A 63 -6.32 3.23 8.18
CA PRO A 63 -6.20 4.64 8.53
C PRO A 63 -4.92 5.23 7.96
N ALA A 64 -5.04 6.42 7.38
CA ALA A 64 -3.93 7.19 6.85
C ALA A 64 -4.11 8.68 7.19
N TYR A 65 -3.02 9.42 7.18
CA TYR A 65 -3.01 10.83 7.57
C TYR A 65 -2.18 11.63 6.60
N VAL A 66 -2.71 12.76 6.13
CA VAL A 66 -1.93 13.78 5.43
C VAL A 66 -1.30 14.67 6.48
N LEU A 67 0.03 14.79 6.47
CA LEU A 67 0.79 15.66 7.36
C LEU A 67 1.04 16.99 6.64
N GLY A 68 0.44 18.06 7.18
CA GLY A 68 0.65 19.44 6.75
C GLY A 68 0.61 20.37 7.97
N GLU A 69 0.12 21.60 7.80
CA GLU A 69 -0.15 22.52 8.93
C GLU A 69 -1.19 21.93 9.89
N GLU A 70 -2.19 21.24 9.34
CA GLU A 70 -3.17 20.44 10.07
C GLU A 70 -3.09 18.98 9.61
N VAL A 71 -3.19 18.04 10.56
CA VAL A 71 -3.21 16.61 10.25
C VAL A 71 -4.62 16.23 9.78
N LYS A 72 -4.74 15.75 8.54
CA LYS A 72 -6.02 15.35 7.95
C LYS A 72 -6.14 13.84 7.88
N PRO A 73 -7.05 13.20 8.66
CA PRO A 73 -7.27 11.76 8.58
C PRO A 73 -8.06 11.40 7.32
N PHE A 74 -7.73 10.24 6.74
CA PHE A 74 -8.48 9.61 5.67
C PHE A 74 -8.33 8.09 5.73
N ALA A 75 -9.09 7.38 4.91
CA ALA A 75 -9.09 5.93 4.87
C ALA A 75 -8.62 5.44 3.49
N LEU A 76 -7.71 4.47 3.52
CA LEU A 76 -7.28 3.69 2.36
C LEU A 76 -7.87 2.28 2.46
N TYR A 77 -7.87 1.58 1.35
CA TYR A 77 -8.17 0.16 1.33
C TYR A 77 -7.22 -0.57 0.40
N MET A 78 -7.20 -1.90 0.47
CA MET A 78 -6.60 -2.76 -0.54
C MET A 78 -7.65 -3.75 -1.00
N ALA A 79 -7.76 -3.94 -2.31
CA ALA A 79 -8.55 -5.04 -2.86
C ALA A 79 -8.09 -6.38 -2.23
N PRO A 80 -8.96 -7.39 -2.14
CA PRO A 80 -8.63 -8.69 -1.55
C PRO A 80 -7.30 -9.23 -2.08
N LEU A 81 -6.39 -9.53 -1.16
CA LEU A 81 -5.11 -10.17 -1.43
C LEU A 81 -5.24 -11.67 -1.23
N THR A 82 -4.60 -12.47 -2.07
CA THR A 82 -4.40 -13.90 -1.80
C THR A 82 -3.46 -14.08 -0.60
N SER A 83 -3.44 -15.28 -0.01
CA SER A 83 -2.52 -15.59 1.08
C SER A 83 -1.06 -15.32 0.70
N ASP A 84 -0.65 -15.80 -0.47
CA ASP A 84 0.70 -15.59 -1.02
C ASP A 84 1.04 -14.10 -1.18
N GLU A 85 0.11 -13.30 -1.71
CA GLU A 85 0.29 -11.85 -1.86
C GLU A 85 0.47 -11.15 -0.50
N ARG A 86 -0.24 -11.60 0.54
CA ARG A 86 -0.09 -11.05 1.90
C ARG A 86 1.26 -11.38 2.51
N GLU A 87 1.74 -12.60 2.30
CA GLU A 87 3.05 -13.04 2.79
C GLU A 87 4.19 -12.25 2.11
N ILE A 88 4.13 -12.08 0.78
CA ILE A 88 5.07 -11.26 0.02
C ILE A 88 5.15 -9.81 0.57
N LEU A 89 4.00 -9.21 0.89
CA LEU A 89 3.95 -7.85 1.45
C LEU A 89 4.40 -7.80 2.92
N ALA A 90 4.06 -8.80 3.73
CA ALA A 90 4.49 -8.88 5.12
C ALA A 90 6.02 -9.03 5.23
N ASP A 91 6.62 -9.76 4.30
CA ASP A 91 8.07 -9.94 4.21
C ASP A 91 8.77 -8.73 3.57
N GLY A 92 8.02 -7.74 3.09
CA GLY A 92 8.50 -6.47 2.55
C GLY A 92 9.04 -6.56 1.12
N CYS A 93 9.30 -7.75 0.58
CA CYS A 93 9.47 -8.01 -0.85
C CYS A 93 9.50 -9.52 -1.16
N LEU A 94 9.26 -9.87 -2.42
CA LEU A 94 9.30 -11.26 -2.94
C LEU A 94 10.67 -11.96 -2.73
N ILE A 95 11.75 -11.20 -2.58
CA ILE A 95 13.09 -11.73 -2.26
C ILE A 95 13.20 -12.22 -0.80
N ASN A 96 12.45 -11.64 0.13
CA ASN A 96 12.43 -12.09 1.51
C ASN A 96 11.54 -13.33 1.70
N TYR A 97 10.48 -13.47 0.88
CA TYR A 97 9.61 -14.64 0.85
C TYR A 97 10.35 -15.94 0.47
N TYR A 98 11.27 -15.90 -0.51
CA TYR A 98 12.07 -17.08 -0.92
C TYR A 98 13.35 -17.32 -0.09
N LYS A 99 13.58 -16.55 0.97
CA LYS A 99 14.76 -16.73 1.83
C LYS A 99 14.57 -17.79 2.91
N HIS A 100 13.40 -18.44 2.94
CA HIS A 100 13.03 -19.55 3.81
C HIS A 100 12.73 -20.81 2.98
#